data_AF-A0A845S4V7-F1
#
_entry.id   AF-A0A845S4V7-F1
#
_cell.length_a   1.000
_cell.length_b   1.000
_cell.length_c   1.000
_cell.angle_alpha   90.00
_cell.angle_beta   90.00
_cell.angle_gamma   90.00
#
_symmetry.space_group_name_H-M   'P 1'
#
loop_
_entity.id
_entity.type
_entity.pdbx_description
1 polymer ?
#
loop_
_entity_poly.entity_id
_entity_poly.type
_entity_poly.pdbx_seq_one_letter_code
_entity_poly.pdbx_strand_id
1 'polypeptide(L)'
;MQYSHSKLIINLNNIKNNLNIIKKFSKTSICPVIKANAYGLGDIQIAKFLIKNKCKDFWVANITEALKIKKNISNINIFVANGLNKNEEQIFFKNKFIPVLNTYEQFRKWTNFLNKKKVFNKLAIQVDTGMCRSGMQINEIKKIYAERSIIKKFKEVTIFTHLASADEKNSKYNIIQKNRFLEIKSMFNFPNCKFSLAASGGIFLGKEYHFDTVRPGIALYGGKLFFKKGLKNVVSLISPV
;
A
#
# COMPACT_ATOMS: atom_id res chain seq x y z
N MET A 1 -6.37 11.90 40.99
CA MET A 1 -5.12 11.09 41.04
C MET A 1 -4.50 11.07 39.66
N GLN A 2 -3.36 11.73 39.49
CA GLN A 2 -2.60 11.78 38.23
C GLN A 2 -1.78 10.48 38.16
N TYR A 3 -2.26 9.49 37.40
CA TYR A 3 -1.75 8.13 37.48
C TYR A 3 -0.27 7.97 37.07
N SER A 4 0.46 7.17 37.86
CA SER A 4 1.80 6.62 37.63
C SER A 4 1.78 5.46 36.63
N HIS A 5 1.34 5.71 35.40
CA HIS A 5 1.39 4.72 34.32
C HIS A 5 2.22 5.23 33.13
N SER A 6 2.92 4.30 32.47
CA SER A 6 3.67 4.60 31.25
C SER A 6 2.73 5.07 30.13
N LYS A 7 3.19 6.04 29.33
CA LYS A 7 2.42 6.68 28.26
C LYS A 7 3.18 6.60 26.95
N LEU A 8 2.50 6.15 25.90
CA LEU A 8 2.96 6.28 24.51
C LEU A 8 2.36 7.56 23.90
N ILE A 9 3.21 8.51 23.55
CA ILE A 9 2.83 9.80 22.98
C ILE A 9 3.09 9.78 21.48
N ILE A 10 2.07 10.14 20.70
CA ILE A 10 2.09 10.16 19.24
C ILE A 10 1.98 11.61 18.76
N ASN A 11 3.04 12.12 18.12
CA ASN A 11 3.11 13.49 17.63
C ASN A 11 2.59 13.60 16.18
N LEU A 12 1.32 13.96 16.02
CA LEU A 12 0.69 14.15 14.70
C LEU A 12 1.33 15.27 13.87
N ASN A 13 1.94 16.28 14.49
CA ASN A 13 2.67 17.33 13.77
C ASN A 13 3.94 16.77 13.09
N ASN A 14 4.60 15.79 13.72
CA ASN A 14 5.72 15.10 13.09
C ASN A 14 5.26 14.20 11.94
N ILE A 15 4.09 13.57 12.03
CA ILE A 15 3.45 12.89 10.88
C ILE A 15 3.20 13.89 9.75
N LYS A 16 2.65 15.08 10.05
CA LYS A 16 2.42 16.15 9.06
C LYS A 16 3.71 16.54 8.35
N ASN A 17 4.78 16.76 9.12
CA ASN A 17 6.09 17.10 8.59
C ASN A 17 6.60 16.01 7.62
N ASN A 18 6.55 14.75 8.05
CA ASN A 18 7.01 13.61 7.24
C ASN A 18 6.18 13.48 5.96
N LEU A 19 4.85 13.61 6.06
CA LEU A 19 3.95 13.62 4.91
C LEU A 19 4.28 14.76 3.93
N ASN A 20 4.57 15.96 4.43
CA ASN A 20 4.93 17.10 3.59
C ASN A 20 6.28 16.90 2.89
N ILE A 21 7.25 16.26 3.55
CA ILE A 21 8.50 15.84 2.90
C ILE A 21 8.21 14.85 1.79
N ILE A 22 7.39 13.82 2.05
CA ILE A 22 7.00 12.84 1.02
C ILE A 22 6.32 13.53 -0.17
N LYS A 23 5.41 14.48 0.05
CA LYS A 23 4.74 15.31 -0.99
C LYS A 23 5.69 16.22 -1.78
N LYS A 24 6.85 16.56 -1.21
CA LYS A 24 7.91 17.29 -1.93
C LYS A 24 8.67 16.36 -2.88
N PHE A 25 8.92 15.12 -2.47
CA PHE A 25 9.64 14.12 -3.26
C PHE A 25 8.79 13.48 -4.35
N SER A 26 7.60 13.00 -4.00
CA SER A 26 6.63 12.43 -4.94
C SER A 26 5.48 13.40 -5.17
N LYS A 27 5.21 13.69 -6.45
CA LYS A 27 4.01 14.43 -6.89
C LYS A 27 2.85 13.51 -7.27
N THR A 28 3.04 12.21 -7.08
CA THR A 28 2.07 11.18 -7.43
C THR A 28 1.08 10.98 -6.27
N SER A 29 0.10 10.10 -6.45
CA SER A 29 -0.82 9.78 -5.36
C SER A 29 -0.05 9.20 -4.16
N ILE A 30 -0.44 9.57 -2.94
CA ILE A 30 0.16 9.03 -1.72
C ILE A 30 -0.87 8.15 -1.04
N CYS A 31 -0.56 6.86 -0.92
CA CYS A 31 -1.39 5.86 -0.27
C CYS A 31 -0.72 5.38 1.03
N PRO A 32 -1.00 6.00 2.20
CA PRO A 32 -0.38 5.61 3.46
C PRO A 32 -0.63 4.14 3.83
N VAL A 33 0.40 3.48 4.36
CA VAL A 33 0.30 2.14 4.93
C VAL A 33 0.07 2.27 6.44
N ILE A 34 -1.11 1.84 6.90
CA ILE A 34 -1.58 1.95 8.28
C ILE A 34 -1.79 0.57 8.93
N LYS A 35 -1.17 -0.47 8.39
CA LYS A 35 -1.23 -1.84 8.93
C LYS A 35 -0.68 -1.92 10.37
N ALA A 36 -1.01 -3.01 11.06
CA ALA A 36 -0.59 -3.29 12.44
C ALA A 36 -0.90 -2.12 13.39
N ASN A 37 -2.16 -1.67 13.39
CA ASN A 37 -2.60 -0.50 14.17
C ASN A 37 -1.77 0.76 13.88
N ALA A 38 -1.50 1.05 12.59
CA ALA A 38 -0.58 2.08 12.14
C ALA A 38 0.80 1.97 12.81
N TYR A 39 1.41 0.78 12.72
CA TYR A 39 2.71 0.47 13.32
C TYR A 39 2.72 0.64 14.86
N GLY A 40 1.61 0.28 15.51
CA GLY A 40 1.43 0.37 16.97
C GLY A 40 0.97 1.73 17.50
N LEU A 41 0.65 2.68 16.62
CA LEU A 41 0.44 4.10 16.97
C LEU A 41 -1.02 4.55 17.02
N GLY A 42 -1.97 3.67 16.69
CA GLY A 42 -3.40 3.99 16.67
C GLY A 42 -3.88 4.31 15.26
N ASP A 43 -4.37 3.29 14.55
CA ASP A 43 -4.79 3.37 13.15
C ASP A 43 -5.97 4.33 12.91
N ILE A 44 -6.97 4.37 13.79
CA ILE A 44 -8.16 5.23 13.63
C ILE A 44 -7.78 6.71 13.70
N GLN A 45 -7.04 7.11 14.73
CA GLN A 45 -6.64 8.52 14.93
C GLN A 45 -5.73 8.98 13.79
N ILE A 46 -4.76 8.15 13.41
CA ILE A 46 -3.84 8.44 12.31
C ILE A 46 -4.57 8.50 10.97
N ALA A 47 -5.48 7.58 10.67
CA ALA A 47 -6.26 7.61 9.43
C ALA A 47 -7.12 8.88 9.35
N LYS A 48 -7.84 9.25 10.42
CA LYS A 48 -8.60 10.52 10.50
C LYS A 48 -7.70 11.73 10.24
N PHE A 49 -6.51 11.76 10.84
CA PHE A 49 -5.52 12.82 10.61
C PHE A 49 -5.05 12.88 9.14
N LEU A 50 -4.75 11.73 8.53
CA LEU A 50 -4.28 11.65 7.15
C LEU A 50 -5.37 12.03 6.14
N ILE A 51 -6.64 11.72 6.42
CA ILE A 51 -7.80 12.16 5.62
C ILE A 51 -7.88 13.69 5.58
N LYS A 52 -7.74 14.36 6.73
CA LYS A 52 -7.67 15.83 6.80
C LYS A 52 -6.49 16.39 5.99
N ASN A 53 -5.45 15.59 5.77
CA ASN A 53 -4.29 15.92 4.95
C ASN A 53 -4.39 15.40 3.50
N LYS A 54 -5.61 15.14 3.03
CA LYS A 54 -5.97 14.78 1.64
C LYS A 54 -5.55 13.37 1.19
N CYS A 55 -5.29 12.44 2.10
CA CYS A 55 -5.13 11.02 1.77
C CYS A 55 -6.50 10.32 1.70
N LYS A 56 -6.77 9.61 0.60
CA LYS A 56 -8.05 8.88 0.37
C LYS A 56 -7.88 7.36 0.27
N ASP A 57 -6.67 6.90 0.00
CA ASP A 57 -6.34 5.50 -0.25
C ASP A 57 -5.39 5.02 0.84
N PHE A 58 -5.72 3.92 1.50
CA PHE A 58 -4.97 3.37 2.63
C PHE A 58 -4.66 1.90 2.41
N TRP A 59 -3.51 1.44 2.90
CA TRP A 59 -3.12 0.05 2.88
C TRP A 59 -3.10 -0.53 4.30
N VAL A 60 -3.77 -1.67 4.47
CA VAL A 60 -3.76 -2.49 5.69
C VAL A 60 -3.22 -3.88 5.37
N ALA A 61 -2.87 -4.67 6.40
CA ALA A 61 -2.38 -6.03 6.19
C ALA A 61 -3.52 -6.98 5.84
N ASN A 62 -4.58 -7.00 6.64
CA ASN A 62 -5.62 -8.03 6.60
C ASN A 62 -7.04 -7.44 6.68
N ILE A 63 -8.02 -8.31 6.49
CA ILE A 63 -9.44 -7.93 6.44
C ILE A 63 -9.96 -7.43 7.79
N THR A 64 -9.43 -7.93 8.91
CA THR A 64 -9.80 -7.49 10.27
C THR A 64 -9.45 -6.03 10.49
N GLU A 65 -8.24 -5.61 10.08
CA GLU A 65 -7.84 -4.21 10.10
C GLU A 65 -8.74 -3.35 9.21
N ALA A 66 -9.08 -3.85 8.01
CA ALA A 66 -9.96 -3.15 7.07
C ALA A 66 -11.37 -2.91 7.66
N LEU A 67 -11.95 -3.94 8.29
CA LEU A 67 -13.26 -3.87 8.95
C LEU A 67 -13.24 -2.91 10.14
N LYS A 68 -12.20 -2.97 10.98
CA LYS A 68 -12.00 -2.03 12.10
C LYS A 68 -12.00 -0.58 11.61
N ILE A 69 -11.24 -0.28 10.55
CA ILE A 69 -11.18 1.05 9.96
C ILE A 69 -12.55 1.44 9.38
N LYS A 70 -13.19 0.56 8.60
CA LYS A 70 -14.49 0.82 7.96
C LYS A 70 -15.60 1.13 8.95
N LYS A 71 -15.59 0.53 10.15
CA LYS A 71 -16.54 0.81 11.24
C LYS A 71 -16.44 2.26 11.74
N ASN A 72 -15.26 2.87 11.67
CA ASN A 72 -14.97 4.18 12.23
C ASN A 72 -14.83 5.30 11.19
N ILE A 73 -14.60 4.93 9.92
CA ILE A 73 -14.21 5.84 8.85
C ILE A 73 -14.91 5.42 7.55
N SER A 74 -15.65 6.35 6.96
CA SER A 74 -16.32 6.20 5.66
C SER A 74 -15.56 6.93 4.55
N ASN A 75 -15.98 6.72 3.30
CA ASN A 75 -15.50 7.46 2.11
C ASN A 75 -13.99 7.41 1.83
N ILE A 76 -13.35 6.29 2.18
CA ILE A 76 -11.96 5.98 1.82
C ILE A 76 -11.86 4.65 1.07
N ASN A 77 -10.77 4.49 0.32
CA ASN A 77 -10.40 3.22 -0.30
C ASN A 77 -9.42 2.48 0.63
N ILE A 78 -9.61 1.18 0.80
CA ILE A 78 -8.78 0.34 1.66
C ILE A 78 -8.26 -0.85 0.84
N PHE A 79 -6.95 -0.89 0.62
CA PHE A 79 -6.22 -1.99 0.02
C PHE A 79 -5.83 -2.99 1.12
N VAL A 80 -6.12 -4.27 0.90
CA VAL A 80 -5.85 -5.34 1.88
C VAL A 80 -4.73 -6.24 1.35
N ALA A 81 -3.53 -6.10 1.91
CA ALA A 81 -2.29 -6.66 1.36
C ALA A 81 -2.23 -8.19 1.32
N ASN A 82 -2.79 -8.88 2.31
CA ASN A 82 -2.83 -10.34 2.35
C ASN A 82 -3.78 -10.94 1.31
N GLY A 83 -4.58 -10.09 0.66
CA GLY A 83 -5.48 -10.51 -0.40
C GLY A 83 -6.72 -11.20 0.12
N LEU A 84 -7.20 -12.14 -0.69
CA LEU A 84 -8.47 -12.83 -0.53
C LEU A 84 -8.21 -14.26 -0.03
N ASN A 85 -8.61 -14.57 1.20
CA ASN A 85 -8.56 -15.93 1.74
C ASN A 85 -9.82 -16.72 1.36
N LYS A 86 -10.00 -17.89 1.97
CA LYS A 86 -11.16 -18.76 1.76
C LYS A 86 -12.46 -18.04 2.18
N ASN A 87 -13.45 -17.99 1.28
CA ASN A 87 -14.80 -17.46 1.52
C ASN A 87 -14.90 -15.98 1.93
N GLU A 88 -13.92 -15.14 1.58
CA GLU A 88 -13.92 -13.72 1.93
C GLU A 88 -14.53 -12.80 0.85
N GLU A 89 -14.86 -13.33 -0.34
CA GLU A 89 -15.26 -12.54 -1.52
C GLU A 89 -16.46 -11.64 -1.22
N GLN A 90 -17.45 -12.21 -0.52
CA GLN A 90 -18.67 -11.51 -0.18
C GLN A 90 -18.41 -10.34 0.79
N ILE A 91 -17.43 -10.49 1.69
CA ILE A 91 -17.03 -9.45 2.65
C ILE A 91 -16.30 -8.32 1.92
N PHE A 92 -15.33 -8.66 1.06
CA PHE A 92 -14.63 -7.67 0.22
C PHE A 92 -15.62 -6.88 -0.64
N PHE A 93 -16.55 -7.57 -1.29
CA PHE A 93 -17.53 -6.97 -2.18
C PHE A 93 -18.48 -6.01 -1.46
N LYS A 94 -19.12 -6.45 -0.35
CA LYS A 94 -20.06 -5.60 0.41
C LYS A 94 -19.40 -4.34 0.95
N ASN A 95 -18.17 -4.45 1.44
CA ASN A 95 -17.45 -3.34 2.05
C ASN A 95 -16.71 -2.45 1.04
N LYS A 96 -16.67 -2.85 -0.24
CA LYS A 96 -15.90 -2.22 -1.32
C LYS A 96 -14.40 -2.16 -0.98
N PHE A 97 -13.87 -3.18 -0.32
CA PHE A 97 -12.43 -3.32 -0.09
C PHE A 97 -11.73 -3.68 -1.40
N ILE A 98 -10.47 -3.27 -1.52
CA ILE A 98 -9.64 -3.51 -2.70
C ILE A 98 -8.72 -4.69 -2.39
N PRO A 99 -8.99 -5.89 -2.92
CA PRO A 99 -8.14 -7.05 -2.66
C PRO A 99 -6.80 -6.89 -3.38
N VAL A 100 -5.72 -7.21 -2.67
CA VAL A 100 -4.38 -7.36 -3.24
C VAL A 100 -4.18 -8.83 -3.60
N LEU A 101 -4.18 -9.13 -4.89
CA LEU A 101 -4.05 -10.48 -5.40
C LEU A 101 -2.57 -10.83 -5.52
N ASN A 102 -2.15 -11.84 -4.77
CA ASN A 102 -0.77 -12.30 -4.67
C ASN A 102 -0.50 -13.57 -5.49
N THR A 103 -1.56 -14.30 -5.88
CA THR A 103 -1.46 -15.52 -6.70
C THR A 103 -2.47 -15.50 -7.85
N TYR A 104 -2.19 -16.24 -8.93
CA TYR A 104 -3.13 -16.40 -10.04
C TYR A 104 -4.47 -17.02 -9.59
N GLU A 105 -4.43 -17.92 -8.60
CA GLU A 105 -5.62 -18.52 -8.01
C GLU A 105 -6.53 -17.46 -7.36
N GLN A 106 -5.96 -16.54 -6.57
CA GLN A 106 -6.72 -15.43 -6.00
C GLN A 106 -7.36 -14.57 -7.09
N PHE A 107 -6.66 -14.33 -8.20
CA PHE A 107 -7.20 -13.61 -9.35
C PHE A 107 -8.39 -14.32 -9.98
N ARG A 108 -8.27 -15.62 -10.28
CA ARG A 108 -9.37 -16.42 -10.85
C ARG A 108 -10.56 -16.49 -9.92
N LYS A 109 -10.32 -16.70 -8.62
CA LYS A 109 -11.35 -16.74 -7.60
C LYS A 109 -12.14 -15.43 -7.53
N TRP A 110 -11.45 -14.30 -7.46
CA TRP A 110 -12.08 -12.99 -7.41
C TRP A 110 -12.86 -12.67 -8.69
N THR A 111 -12.27 -12.90 -9.86
CA THR A 111 -12.92 -12.59 -11.13
C THR A 111 -14.13 -13.49 -11.41
N ASN A 112 -14.08 -14.77 -11.04
CA ASN A 112 -15.23 -15.67 -11.10
C ASN A 112 -16.39 -15.19 -10.21
N PHE A 113 -16.09 -14.75 -8.98
CA PHE A 113 -17.09 -14.17 -8.10
C PHE A 113 -17.72 -12.91 -8.71
N LEU A 114 -16.91 -12.00 -9.27
CA LEU A 114 -17.40 -10.76 -9.86
C LEU A 114 -18.16 -10.96 -11.18
N ASN A 115 -17.83 -11.97 -11.98
CA ASN A 115 -18.62 -12.32 -13.17
C ASN A 115 -20.09 -12.60 -12.79
N LYS A 116 -20.34 -13.28 -11.66
CA LYS A 116 -21.69 -13.52 -11.15
C LYS A 116 -22.39 -12.25 -10.68
N LYS A 117 -21.63 -11.31 -10.10
CA LYS A 117 -22.16 -10.02 -9.59
C LYS A 117 -22.28 -8.93 -10.67
N LYS A 118 -21.64 -9.11 -11.83
CA LYS A 118 -21.55 -8.13 -12.94
C LYS A 118 -21.03 -6.74 -12.53
N VAL A 119 -20.24 -6.65 -11.45
CA VAL A 119 -19.69 -5.40 -10.93
C VAL A 119 -18.19 -5.53 -10.75
N PHE A 120 -17.42 -4.79 -11.54
CA PHE A 120 -15.95 -4.83 -11.55
C PHE A 120 -15.39 -3.49 -11.06
N ASN A 121 -15.18 -3.37 -9.75
CA ASN A 121 -14.70 -2.13 -9.14
C ASN A 121 -13.17 -2.03 -9.21
N LYS A 122 -12.48 -2.02 -8.07
CA LYS A 122 -11.03 -1.90 -8.00
C LYS A 122 -10.39 -3.21 -7.54
N LEU A 123 -9.18 -3.49 -8.00
CA LEU A 123 -8.30 -4.51 -7.42
C LEU A 123 -6.84 -4.04 -7.43
N ALA A 124 -5.98 -4.76 -6.71
CA ALA A 124 -4.54 -4.65 -6.88
C ALA A 124 -3.92 -6.01 -7.21
N ILE A 125 -2.84 -6.02 -7.98
CA ILE A 125 -2.03 -7.20 -8.29
C ILE A 125 -0.63 -6.93 -7.77
N GLN A 126 -0.15 -7.79 -6.89
CA GLN A 126 1.25 -7.77 -6.47
C GLN A 126 2.07 -8.66 -7.41
N VAL A 127 3.13 -8.10 -7.97
CA VAL A 127 4.12 -8.82 -8.78
C VAL A 127 5.40 -8.98 -7.97
N ASP A 128 6.00 -10.15 -8.02
CA ASP A 128 7.35 -10.34 -7.50
C ASP A 128 8.38 -9.99 -8.58
N THR A 129 9.18 -8.95 -8.33
CA THR A 129 10.28 -8.55 -9.21
C THR A 129 11.64 -8.98 -8.67
N GLY A 130 11.66 -9.73 -7.55
CA GLY A 130 12.86 -10.23 -6.90
C GLY A 130 12.94 -9.99 -5.40
N MET A 131 11.84 -9.65 -4.71
CA MET A 131 11.82 -9.64 -3.24
C MET A 131 11.66 -11.05 -2.66
N CYS A 132 11.07 -11.98 -3.43
CA CYS A 132 10.91 -13.39 -3.05
C CYS A 132 10.16 -13.58 -1.72
N ARG A 133 9.15 -12.74 -1.47
CA ARG A 133 8.32 -12.79 -0.24
C ARG A 133 6.84 -13.01 -0.54
N SER A 134 6.30 -12.22 -1.47
CA SER A 134 4.90 -12.33 -1.90
C SER A 134 4.72 -11.66 -3.27
N GLY A 135 3.66 -12.06 -3.96
CA GLY A 135 3.33 -11.58 -5.30
C GLY A 135 3.55 -12.65 -6.36
N MET A 136 2.91 -12.42 -7.49
CA MET A 136 2.91 -13.35 -8.61
C MET A 136 4.24 -13.32 -9.35
N GLN A 137 4.71 -14.50 -9.74
CA GLN A 137 5.86 -14.62 -10.62
C GLN A 137 5.48 -14.24 -12.06
N ILE A 138 6.47 -13.94 -12.90
CA ILE A 138 6.25 -13.51 -14.29
C ILE A 138 5.35 -14.46 -15.08
N ASN A 139 5.44 -15.77 -14.84
CA ASN A 139 4.62 -16.77 -15.53
C ASN A 139 3.14 -16.66 -15.16
N GLU A 140 2.81 -16.35 -13.91
CA GLU A 140 1.43 -16.09 -13.48
C GLU A 140 0.91 -14.76 -14.06
N ILE A 141 1.77 -13.74 -14.13
CA ILE A 141 1.42 -12.46 -14.76
C ILE A 141 1.13 -12.63 -16.25
N LYS A 142 1.89 -13.46 -16.97
CA LYS A 142 1.61 -13.82 -18.36
C LYS A 142 0.24 -14.50 -18.51
N LYS A 143 -0.19 -15.35 -17.56
CA LYS A 143 -1.55 -15.93 -17.56
C LYS A 143 -2.62 -14.85 -17.41
N ILE A 144 -2.45 -13.89 -16.51
CA ILE A 144 -3.37 -12.75 -16.38
C ILE A 144 -3.41 -11.91 -17.66
N TYR A 145 -2.26 -11.69 -18.30
CA TYR A 145 -2.20 -10.95 -19.56
C TYR A 145 -2.89 -11.66 -20.73
N ALA A 146 -2.83 -13.00 -20.78
CA ALA A 146 -3.63 -13.78 -21.71
C ALA A 146 -5.14 -13.51 -21.51
N GLU A 147 -5.57 -13.29 -20.26
CA GLU A 147 -6.94 -12.94 -19.86
C GLU A 147 -7.18 -11.42 -19.73
N ARG A 148 -6.37 -10.57 -20.39
CA ARG A 148 -6.42 -9.09 -20.26
C ARG A 148 -7.77 -8.44 -20.53
N SER A 149 -8.69 -9.11 -21.25
CA SER A 149 -10.06 -8.62 -21.41
C SER A 149 -10.80 -8.49 -20.08
N ILE A 150 -10.50 -9.35 -19.09
CA ILE A 150 -11.04 -9.27 -17.73
C ILE A 150 -10.48 -8.05 -16.99
N ILE A 151 -9.18 -7.78 -17.13
CA ILE A 151 -8.53 -6.60 -16.54
C ILE A 151 -9.19 -5.30 -16.99
N LYS A 152 -9.55 -5.21 -18.28
CA LYS A 152 -10.24 -4.03 -18.85
C LYS A 152 -11.66 -3.82 -18.31
N LYS A 153 -12.28 -4.83 -17.67
CA LYS A 153 -13.61 -4.68 -17.04
C LYS A 153 -13.55 -3.88 -15.73
N PHE A 154 -12.40 -3.84 -15.05
CA PHE A 154 -12.25 -3.15 -13.77
C PHE A 154 -12.20 -1.64 -13.95
N LYS A 155 -12.84 -0.92 -13.03
CA LYS A 155 -12.73 0.54 -12.93
C LYS A 155 -11.28 1.00 -12.72
N GLU A 156 -10.50 0.25 -11.92
CA GLU A 156 -9.10 0.55 -11.65
C GLU A 156 -8.33 -0.72 -11.23
N VAL A 157 -7.14 -0.91 -11.78
CA VAL A 157 -6.23 -2.00 -11.42
C VAL A 157 -4.89 -1.42 -10.99
N THR A 158 -4.52 -1.60 -9.72
CA THR A 158 -3.20 -1.18 -9.24
C THR A 158 -2.21 -2.34 -9.32
N ILE A 159 -1.25 -2.27 -10.23
CA ILE A 159 -0.16 -3.25 -10.34
C ILE A 159 1.03 -2.70 -9.57
N PHE A 160 1.57 -3.49 -8.63
CA PHE A 160 2.66 -3.02 -7.78
C PHE A 160 3.65 -4.11 -7.45
N THR A 161 4.84 -3.71 -7.04
CA THR A 161 5.86 -4.62 -6.50
C THR A 161 6.55 -3.95 -5.30
N HIS A 162 7.44 -4.67 -4.63
CA HIS A 162 8.20 -4.17 -3.49
C HIS A 162 9.70 -4.34 -3.76
N LEU A 163 10.46 -3.28 -3.53
CA LEU A 163 11.91 -3.31 -3.61
C LEU A 163 12.49 -4.05 -2.40
N ALA A 164 13.48 -4.90 -2.63
CA ALA A 164 14.20 -5.62 -1.58
C ALA A 164 15.24 -4.74 -0.89
N SER A 165 15.94 -3.89 -1.66
CA SER A 165 17.12 -3.13 -1.22
C SER A 165 16.90 -1.62 -1.26
N ALA A 166 15.66 -1.15 -1.07
CA ALA A 166 15.35 0.29 -1.14
C ALA A 166 16.05 1.13 -0.06
N ASP A 167 16.53 0.49 0.99
CA ASP A 167 17.24 1.14 2.09
C ASP A 167 18.73 1.35 1.77
N GLU A 168 19.24 0.62 0.78
CA GLU A 168 20.59 0.73 0.23
C GLU A 168 20.54 1.49 -1.10
N LYS A 169 20.68 2.81 -1.05
CA LYS A 169 20.48 3.68 -2.23
C LYS A 169 21.29 3.26 -3.46
N ASN A 170 22.52 2.79 -3.24
CA ASN A 170 23.45 2.41 -4.31
C ASN A 170 23.35 0.93 -4.72
N SER A 171 22.40 0.17 -4.17
CA SER A 171 22.23 -1.22 -4.55
C SER A 171 21.79 -1.32 -6.01
N LYS A 172 22.59 -2.01 -6.83
CA LYS A 172 22.28 -2.32 -8.24
C LYS A 172 20.95 -3.08 -8.38
N TYR A 173 20.54 -3.78 -7.32
CA TYR A 173 19.29 -4.54 -7.31
C TYR A 173 18.05 -3.66 -7.44
N ASN A 174 18.09 -2.41 -6.95
CA ASN A 174 17.00 -1.44 -7.13
C ASN A 174 16.73 -1.17 -8.62
N ILE A 175 17.79 -1.09 -9.44
CA ILE A 175 17.68 -0.87 -10.89
C ILE A 175 17.13 -2.13 -11.56
N ILE A 176 17.63 -3.31 -11.18
CA ILE A 176 17.16 -4.60 -11.72
C ILE A 176 15.66 -4.78 -11.49
N GLN A 177 15.17 -4.57 -10.26
CA GLN A 177 13.74 -4.68 -9.95
C GLN A 177 12.90 -3.62 -10.68
N LYS A 178 13.40 -2.38 -10.81
CA LYS A 178 12.74 -1.32 -11.58
C LYS A 178 12.57 -1.71 -13.05
N ASN A 179 13.62 -2.25 -13.68
CA ASN A 179 13.58 -2.65 -15.09
C ASN A 179 12.59 -3.81 -15.32
N ARG A 180 12.61 -4.84 -14.47
CA ARG A 180 11.59 -5.90 -14.48
C ARG A 180 10.18 -5.35 -14.33
N PHE A 181 9.99 -4.35 -13.45
CA PHE A 181 8.69 -3.72 -13.27
C PHE A 181 8.25 -2.90 -14.49
N LEU A 182 9.18 -2.29 -15.22
CA LEU A 182 8.89 -1.59 -16.48
C LEU A 182 8.41 -2.54 -17.59
N GLU A 183 8.96 -3.76 -17.66
CA GLU A 183 8.46 -4.81 -18.57
C GLU A 183 7.01 -5.20 -18.23
N ILE A 184 6.67 -5.32 -16.94
CA ILE A 184 5.27 -5.54 -16.55
C ILE A 184 4.39 -4.34 -16.94
N LYS A 185 4.89 -3.11 -16.73
CA LYS A 185 4.15 -1.90 -17.10
C LYS A 185 3.84 -1.86 -18.59
N SER A 186 4.78 -2.24 -19.46
CA SER A 186 4.54 -2.26 -20.91
C SER A 186 3.45 -3.27 -21.29
N MET A 187 3.39 -4.43 -20.63
CA MET A 187 2.33 -5.43 -20.84
C MET A 187 0.94 -4.90 -20.45
N PHE A 188 0.82 -4.14 -19.36
CA PHE A 188 -0.47 -3.68 -18.82
C PHE A 188 -0.74 -2.20 -19.04
N ASN A 189 -0.22 -1.63 -20.14
CA ASN A 189 -0.43 -0.23 -20.51
C ASN A 189 -1.89 0.05 -20.95
N PHE A 190 -2.83 -0.14 -20.03
CA PHE A 190 -4.26 0.11 -20.20
C PHE A 190 -4.66 1.37 -19.42
N PRO A 191 -5.64 2.16 -19.91
CA PRO A 191 -6.04 3.41 -19.24
C PRO A 191 -6.52 3.24 -17.79
N ASN A 192 -7.02 2.06 -17.42
CA ASN A 192 -7.51 1.75 -16.08
C ASN A 192 -6.42 1.19 -15.14
N CYS A 193 -5.19 0.98 -15.63
CA CYS A 193 -4.09 0.49 -14.83
C CYS A 193 -3.30 1.63 -14.18
N LYS A 194 -2.93 1.43 -12.91
CA LYS A 194 -1.99 2.28 -12.16
C LYS A 194 -0.82 1.44 -11.68
N PHE A 195 0.35 2.04 -11.59
CA PHE A 195 1.60 1.39 -11.23
C PHE A 195 2.18 1.97 -9.95
N SER A 196 2.73 1.10 -9.10
CA SER A 196 3.32 1.52 -7.83
C SER A 196 4.54 0.69 -7.48
N LEU A 197 5.72 1.31 -7.40
CA LEU A 197 6.97 0.63 -7.01
C LEU A 197 7.41 1.08 -5.62
N ALA A 198 7.47 2.40 -5.39
CA ALA A 198 8.01 2.98 -4.17
C ALA A 198 7.11 2.79 -2.93
N ALA A 199 7.61 2.01 -1.97
CA ALA A 199 7.30 2.17 -0.55
C ALA A 199 8.25 3.22 0.09
N SER A 200 8.36 3.26 1.43
CA SER A 200 9.15 4.27 2.16
C SER A 200 10.57 4.54 1.61
N GLY A 201 11.44 3.53 1.49
CA GLY A 201 12.79 3.72 0.96
C GLY A 201 12.79 4.15 -0.51
N GLY A 202 11.94 3.52 -1.33
CA GLY A 202 11.83 3.79 -2.76
C GLY A 202 11.39 5.21 -3.10
N ILE A 203 10.64 5.88 -2.21
CA ILE A 203 10.25 7.29 -2.39
C ILE A 203 11.50 8.19 -2.49
N PHE A 204 12.59 7.82 -1.81
CA PHE A 204 13.81 8.62 -1.74
C PHE A 204 14.92 8.16 -2.69
N LEU A 205 14.67 7.15 -3.53
CA LEU A 205 15.60 6.71 -4.58
C LEU A 205 15.56 7.61 -5.82
N GLY A 206 14.40 8.19 -6.13
CA GLY A 206 14.23 9.08 -7.28
C GLY A 206 12.83 9.01 -7.89
N LYS A 207 12.47 10.00 -8.70
CA LYS A 207 11.14 10.12 -9.33
C LYS A 207 10.77 8.93 -10.21
N GLU A 208 11.77 8.30 -10.82
CA GLU A 208 11.61 7.10 -11.65
C GLU A 208 11.06 5.87 -10.88
N TYR A 209 11.11 5.88 -9.54
CA TYR A 209 10.54 4.82 -8.70
C TYR A 209 9.09 5.11 -8.27
N HIS A 210 8.54 6.30 -8.54
CA HIS A 210 7.26 6.73 -7.97
C HIS A 210 6.03 6.27 -8.75
N PHE A 211 6.15 6.15 -10.08
CA PHE A 211 5.06 5.76 -11.00
C PHE A 211 3.78 6.58 -10.75
N ASP A 212 2.62 5.95 -10.55
CA ASP A 212 1.33 6.64 -10.38
C ASP A 212 0.97 6.87 -8.91
N THR A 213 1.54 6.06 -8.01
CA THR A 213 1.29 6.15 -6.58
C THR A 213 2.44 5.59 -5.74
N VAL A 214 2.66 6.19 -4.57
CA VAL A 214 3.65 5.75 -3.57
C VAL A 214 3.00 5.32 -2.27
N ARG A 215 3.64 4.38 -1.57
CA ARG A 215 3.08 3.67 -0.41
C ARG A 215 3.91 3.90 0.86
N PRO A 216 3.94 5.12 1.42
CA PRO A 216 4.73 5.37 2.62
C PRO A 216 4.13 4.63 3.82
N GLY A 217 4.98 3.83 4.48
CA GLY A 217 4.71 3.24 5.79
C GLY A 217 5.67 3.84 6.79
N ILE A 218 6.78 3.15 7.05
CA ILE A 218 7.76 3.54 8.09
C ILE A 218 8.26 5.00 8.01
N ALA A 219 8.44 5.58 6.82
CA ALA A 219 8.88 6.97 6.67
C ALA A 219 7.84 8.00 7.17
N LEU A 220 6.55 7.67 7.08
CA LEU A 220 5.48 8.52 7.58
C LEU A 220 5.56 8.67 9.11
N TYR A 221 5.95 7.60 9.78
CA TYR A 221 6.05 7.50 11.24
C TYR A 221 7.45 7.87 11.77
N GLY A 222 8.34 8.35 10.90
CA GLY A 222 9.69 8.75 11.32
C GLY A 222 10.62 7.59 11.64
N GLY A 223 10.29 6.36 11.24
CA GLY A 223 11.24 5.26 11.30
C GLY A 223 12.22 5.35 10.13
N LYS A 224 13.46 4.87 10.35
CA LYS A 224 14.58 4.96 9.39
C LYS A 224 14.85 6.39 8.92
N LEU A 225 15.12 7.28 9.88
CA LEU A 225 15.41 8.71 9.65
C LEU A 225 16.52 8.97 8.62
N PHE A 226 17.44 8.02 8.45
CA PHE A 226 18.52 8.09 7.45
C PHE A 226 18.05 8.08 5.99
N PHE A 227 16.80 7.70 5.71
CA PHE A 227 16.23 7.81 4.35
C PHE A 227 16.35 9.23 3.80
N LYS A 228 15.97 10.22 4.62
CA LYS A 228 16.03 11.64 4.25
C LYS A 228 16.13 12.54 5.48
N LYS A 229 17.14 13.43 5.47
CA LYS A 229 17.27 14.52 6.44
C LYS A 229 15.96 15.32 6.54
N GLY A 230 15.48 15.53 7.76
CA GLY A 230 14.27 16.28 8.06
C GLY A 230 13.04 15.41 8.39
N LEU A 231 13.09 14.10 8.16
CA LEU A 231 12.12 13.20 8.79
C LEU A 231 12.21 13.33 10.32
N LYS A 232 11.08 13.26 11.01
CA LYS A 232 10.97 13.42 12.46
C LYS A 232 10.38 12.17 13.09
N ASN A 233 10.95 11.71 14.20
CA ASN A 233 10.36 10.65 15.01
C ASN A 233 8.96 11.09 15.50
N VAL A 234 7.99 10.20 15.42
CA VAL A 234 6.60 10.47 15.77
C VAL A 234 6.25 9.99 17.18
N VAL A 235 7.09 9.14 17.77
CA VAL A 235 6.76 8.38 18.98
C VAL A 235 7.67 8.80 20.14
N SER A 236 7.09 8.93 21.32
CA SER A 236 7.83 9.06 22.57
C SER A 236 7.17 8.18 23.63
N LEU A 237 7.97 7.40 24.36
CA LEU A 237 7.51 6.60 25.49
C LEU A 237 8.00 7.27 26.77
N ILE A 238 7.09 7.57 27.68
CA ILE A 238 7.41 8.15 28.98
C ILE A 238 6.93 7.16 30.04
N SER A 239 7.80 6.79 30.97
CA SER A 239 7.42 6.02 32.15
C SER A 239 7.67 6.86 33.40
N PRO A 240 6.73 6.88 34.36
CA PRO A 240 7.05 7.39 35.69
C PRO A 240 8.14 6.50 36.32
N VAL A 241 8.90 7.10 37.24
CA VAL A 241 9.88 6.42 38.10
C VAL A 241 9.14 5.53 39.10
#